data_AF-A0A958RCR9-F1
#
_entry.id   AF-A0A958RCR9-F1
#
_cell.length_a   1.000
_cell.length_b   1.000
_cell.length_c   1.000
_cell.angle_alpha   90.00
_cell.angle_beta   90.00
_cell.angle_gamma   90.00
#
_symmetry.space_group_name_H-M   'P 1'
#
loop_
_entity.id
_entity.type
_entity.pdbx_description
1 polymer ?
#
loop_
_entity_poly.entity_id
_entity_poly.type
_entity_poly.pdbx_seq_one_letter_code
_entity_poly.pdbx_strand_id
1 'polypeptide(L)'
;MAKKKKGQLKLPLGLNDERVPKLFGVLSLFFALYLMIAFTSYLFTWKIDQDKVFDFSWKLLSTDLEMANWLGRLGAIISDKFFYWGFGLASFGFVYLLGTMGLHLIHRRPFRTFAPTLSRGLILILVVSIFLAFVLGQGGFPWGGAFGEGVAGWLENFVGTIGLIFLFLLVIVMVLIWKLNPNFSELSFSQVVDELKDYVTNILSRKPARKTSPANNNGAPSALRPGNNTALPKPEPLPEPSPLAVRGEQLAFELDEEQQLAAAKRAEILRSRDAELEIQDVQEQP
;
A
#
# COMPACT_ATOMS: atom_id res chain seq x y z
N MET A 1 32.35 -39.60 8.63
CA MET A 1 31.86 -38.68 9.68
C MET A 1 30.42 -38.28 9.36
N ALA A 2 29.46 -38.66 10.20
CA ALA A 2 28.03 -38.42 9.96
C ALA A 2 27.62 -37.01 10.42
N LYS A 3 27.10 -36.18 9.50
CA LYS A 3 26.59 -34.84 9.79
C LYS A 3 25.20 -34.94 10.44
N LYS A 4 25.12 -34.69 11.75
CA LYS A 4 23.85 -34.60 12.52
C LYS A 4 22.96 -33.48 11.96
N LYS A 5 21.75 -33.81 11.50
CA LYS A 5 20.70 -32.84 11.17
C LYS A 5 20.24 -32.14 12.47
N LYS A 6 20.27 -30.80 12.47
CA LYS A 6 19.69 -29.97 13.53
C LYS A 6 18.18 -30.19 13.59
N GLY A 7 17.72 -30.74 14.71
CA GLY A 7 16.30 -30.91 15.01
C GLY A 7 15.64 -29.54 15.16
N GLN A 8 14.71 -29.23 14.27
CA GLN A 8 13.73 -28.18 14.52
C GLN A 8 12.80 -28.69 15.62
N LEU A 9 12.82 -28.07 16.81
CA LEU A 9 11.81 -28.34 17.83
C LEU A 9 10.46 -27.94 17.26
N LYS A 10 9.71 -28.95 16.78
CA LYS A 10 8.28 -28.80 16.48
C LYS A 10 7.56 -28.76 17.82
N LEU A 11 7.40 -27.57 18.39
CA LEU A 11 6.45 -27.35 19.49
C LEU A 11 5.06 -27.71 18.95
N PRO A 12 4.37 -28.74 19.48
CA PRO A 12 3.04 -29.11 19.03
C PRO A 12 2.01 -28.15 19.65
N LEU A 13 2.11 -26.85 19.32
CA LEU A 13 1.21 -25.82 19.83
C LEU A 13 -0.20 -25.88 19.23
N GLY A 14 -0.58 -26.95 18.51
CA GLY A 14 -1.91 -27.09 17.91
C GLY A 14 -2.29 -25.96 16.92
N LEU A 15 -1.35 -25.09 16.54
CA LEU A 15 -1.59 -23.90 15.71
C LEU A 15 -1.97 -24.22 14.26
N ASN A 16 -1.92 -25.49 13.87
CA ASN A 16 -2.39 -25.99 12.59
C ASN A 16 -3.91 -26.19 12.57
N ASP A 17 -4.61 -25.91 13.67
CA ASP A 17 -6.07 -25.95 13.70
C ASP A 17 -6.66 -24.82 12.86
N GLU A 18 -7.45 -25.25 11.89
CA GLU A 18 -8.41 -24.50 11.09
C GLU A 18 -9.22 -23.41 11.84
N ARG A 19 -9.45 -23.58 13.14
CA ARG A 19 -10.19 -22.67 14.01
C ARG A 19 -9.36 -21.50 14.49
N VAL A 20 -8.03 -21.66 14.59
CA VAL A 20 -7.12 -20.66 15.15
C VAL A 20 -7.16 -19.34 14.36
N PRO A 21 -7.05 -19.32 13.01
CA PRO A 21 -7.16 -18.08 12.24
C PRO A 21 -8.53 -17.41 12.40
N LYS A 22 -9.62 -18.19 12.51
CA LYS A 22 -10.96 -17.64 12.70
C LYS A 22 -11.10 -16.98 14.06
N LEU A 23 -10.57 -17.58 15.12
CA LEU A 23 -10.57 -17.03 16.47
C LEU A 23 -9.79 -15.71 16.52
N PHE A 24 -8.57 -15.69 15.98
CA PHE A 24 -7.78 -14.46 15.86
C PHE A 24 -8.48 -13.41 15.01
N GLY A 25 -9.18 -13.82 13.95
CA GLY A 25 -9.96 -12.90 13.12
C GLY A 25 -11.12 -12.25 13.87
N VAL A 26 -11.89 -13.02 14.64
CA VAL A 26 -12.97 -12.49 15.49
C VAL A 26 -12.40 -11.60 16.60
N LEU A 27 -11.32 -12.00 17.25
CA LEU A 27 -10.64 -11.19 18.27
C LEU A 27 -10.14 -9.85 17.68
N SER A 28 -9.59 -9.88 16.46
CA SER A 28 -9.15 -8.69 15.73
C SER A 28 -10.32 -7.75 15.43
N LEU A 29 -11.47 -8.27 15.00
CA LEU A 29 -12.68 -7.47 14.78
C LEU A 29 -13.22 -6.86 16.08
N PHE A 30 -13.22 -7.62 17.17
CA PHE A 30 -13.61 -7.12 18.48
C PHE A 30 -12.68 -5.99 18.94
N PHE A 31 -11.36 -6.18 18.80
CA PHE A 31 -10.40 -5.14 19.16
C PHE A 31 -10.51 -3.90 18.25
N ALA A 32 -10.81 -4.08 16.96
CA ALA A 32 -11.09 -2.96 16.06
C ALA A 32 -12.34 -2.18 16.50
N LEU A 33 -13.42 -2.86 16.88
CA LEU A 33 -14.61 -2.19 17.41
C LEU A 33 -14.32 -1.46 18.72
N TYR A 34 -13.57 -2.10 19.63
CA TYR A 34 -13.12 -1.47 20.88
C TYR A 34 -12.34 -0.18 20.60
N LEU A 35 -11.34 -0.23 19.71
CA LEU A 35 -10.57 0.96 19.33
C LEU A 35 -11.43 2.02 18.66
N MET A 36 -12.38 1.64 17.79
CA MET A 36 -13.30 2.58 17.15
C MET A 36 -14.05 3.41 18.20
N ILE A 37 -14.61 2.74 19.21
CA ILE A 37 -15.37 3.40 20.29
C ILE A 37 -14.43 4.26 21.16
N ALA A 38 -13.26 3.74 21.53
CA ALA A 38 -12.28 4.47 22.35
C ALA A 38 -11.80 5.74 21.66
N PHE A 39 -11.50 5.65 20.36
CA PHE A 39 -11.03 6.77 19.54
C PHE A 39 -12.14 7.80 19.31
N THR A 40 -13.35 7.34 19.03
CA THR A 40 -14.52 8.23 18.89
C THR A 40 -14.78 8.98 20.20
N SER A 41 -14.72 8.30 21.34
CA SER A 41 -14.86 8.92 22.64
C SER A 41 -13.75 9.96 22.90
N TYR A 42 -12.51 9.67 22.52
CA TYR A 42 -11.38 10.59 22.70
C TYR A 42 -11.58 11.94 22.00
N LEU A 43 -12.22 11.97 20.83
CA LEU A 43 -12.53 13.22 20.12
C LEU A 43 -13.30 14.23 21.01
N PHE A 44 -14.06 13.74 21.98
CA PHE A 44 -14.82 14.56 22.91
C PHE A 44 -14.18 14.66 24.30
N THR A 45 -13.47 13.62 24.76
CA THR A 45 -12.97 13.52 26.14
C THR A 45 -11.49 13.86 26.31
N TRP A 46 -10.75 14.08 25.22
CA TRP A 46 -9.30 14.25 25.25
C TRP A 46 -8.80 15.25 26.30
N LYS A 47 -9.40 16.45 26.40
CA LYS A 47 -8.99 17.47 27.38
C LYS A 47 -9.09 17.00 28.82
N ILE A 48 -10.14 16.24 29.13
CA ILE A 48 -10.45 15.81 30.51
C ILE A 48 -9.56 14.63 30.92
N ASP A 49 -9.33 13.72 29.98
CA ASP A 49 -8.59 12.49 30.24
C ASP A 49 -7.07 12.69 30.13
N GLN A 50 -6.61 13.63 29.29
CA GLN A 50 -5.19 13.85 29.00
C GLN A 50 -4.39 14.26 30.25
N ASP A 51 -4.88 15.23 31.04
CA ASP A 51 -4.20 15.66 32.27
C ASP A 51 -4.04 14.48 33.25
N LYS A 52 -5.10 13.68 33.41
CA LYS A 52 -5.08 12.48 34.26
C LYS A 52 -4.11 11.42 33.74
N VAL A 53 -3.99 11.25 32.42
CA VAL A 53 -3.07 10.30 31.79
C VAL A 53 -1.61 10.71 31.98
N PHE A 54 -1.30 12.01 31.89
CA PHE A 54 0.05 12.49 32.18
C PHE A 54 0.45 12.29 33.64
N ASP A 55 -0.41 12.68 34.57
CA ASP A 55 -0.10 12.66 36.00
C ASP A 55 0.05 11.24 36.57
N PHE A 56 -0.70 10.28 36.01
CA PHE A 56 -0.81 8.95 36.61
C PHE A 56 -0.39 7.79 35.69
N SER A 57 -0.04 8.02 34.42
CA SER A 57 0.49 7.05 33.43
C SER A 57 0.26 5.55 33.74
N TRP A 58 1.19 4.89 34.44
CA TRP A 58 1.08 3.45 34.77
C TRP A 58 0.29 3.16 36.06
N LYS A 59 0.25 4.14 36.99
CA LYS A 59 -0.54 4.08 38.22
C LYS A 59 -2.06 4.17 37.93
N LEU A 60 -2.44 4.66 36.74
CA LEU A 60 -3.79 4.55 36.21
C LEU A 60 -4.24 3.13 35.91
N LEU A 61 -3.40 2.10 36.00
CA LEU A 61 -3.84 0.70 35.96
C LEU A 61 -4.16 0.14 37.35
N SER A 62 -3.71 0.81 38.41
CA SER A 62 -3.92 0.39 39.81
C SER A 62 -4.76 1.34 40.67
N THR A 63 -5.15 2.52 40.17
CA THR A 63 -5.93 3.53 40.92
C THR A 63 -7.37 3.62 40.44
N ASP A 64 -8.35 3.75 41.33
CA ASP A 64 -9.79 3.92 41.00
C ASP A 64 -10.15 5.32 40.46
N LEU A 65 -9.34 5.85 39.55
CA LEU A 65 -9.62 7.11 38.85
C LEU A 65 -10.55 6.84 37.67
N GLU A 66 -11.74 7.43 37.70
CA GLU A 66 -12.68 7.38 36.59
C GLU A 66 -12.22 8.29 35.43
N MET A 67 -12.27 7.71 34.22
CA MET A 67 -12.00 8.40 32.96
C MET A 67 -13.31 8.71 32.26
N ALA A 68 -13.37 9.84 31.55
CA ALA A 68 -14.53 10.24 30.77
C ALA A 68 -14.70 9.39 29.49
N ASN A 69 -13.61 8.75 29.02
CA ASN A 69 -13.68 7.83 27.88
C ASN A 69 -14.72 6.73 28.09
N TRP A 70 -15.56 6.46 27.09
CA TRP A 70 -16.68 5.51 27.18
C TRP A 70 -16.26 4.07 27.49
N LEU A 71 -15.00 3.71 27.20
CA LEU A 71 -14.43 2.39 27.53
C LEU A 71 -13.57 2.40 28.80
N GLY A 72 -13.74 3.45 29.61
CA GLY A 72 -13.05 3.64 30.88
C GLY A 72 -11.53 3.85 30.70
N ARG A 73 -10.77 3.40 31.71
CA ARG A 73 -9.33 3.66 31.83
C ARG A 73 -8.51 3.10 30.67
N LEU A 74 -8.77 1.86 30.26
CA LEU A 74 -8.06 1.26 29.14
C LEU A 74 -8.35 2.01 27.82
N GLY A 75 -9.60 2.42 27.61
CA GLY A 75 -9.99 3.23 26.45
C GLY A 75 -9.25 4.56 26.41
N ALA A 76 -9.21 5.28 27.54
CA ALA A 76 -8.49 6.54 27.68
C ALA A 76 -6.98 6.38 27.42
N ILE A 77 -6.33 5.39 28.03
CA ILE A 77 -4.88 5.16 27.85
C ILE A 77 -4.56 4.80 26.41
N ILE A 78 -5.30 3.86 25.80
CA ILE A 78 -5.00 3.41 24.44
C ILE A 78 -5.28 4.53 23.43
N SER A 79 -6.41 5.21 23.55
CA SER A 79 -6.74 6.33 22.65
C SER A 79 -5.74 7.48 22.77
N ASP A 80 -5.33 7.86 23.99
CA ASP A 80 -4.28 8.88 24.19
C ASP A 80 -2.95 8.49 23.54
N LYS A 81 -2.52 7.24 23.66
CA LYS A 81 -1.28 6.77 23.02
C LYS A 81 -1.34 6.86 21.49
N PHE A 82 -2.47 6.53 20.89
CA PHE A 82 -2.63 6.60 19.43
C PHE A 82 -2.85 8.04 18.92
N PHE A 83 -3.58 8.87 19.66
CA PHE A 83 -3.88 10.23 19.24
C PHE A 83 -2.75 11.19 19.58
N TYR A 84 -2.43 11.35 20.87
CA TYR A 84 -1.46 12.33 21.33
C TYR A 84 -0.04 11.91 20.98
N TRP A 85 0.41 10.73 21.42
CA TRP A 85 1.79 10.28 21.16
C TRP A 85 1.99 9.69 19.75
N GLY A 86 0.91 9.26 19.12
CA GLY A 86 0.92 8.61 17.82
C GLY A 86 0.64 9.57 16.67
N PHE A 87 -0.42 9.26 15.92
CA PHE A 87 -0.71 9.81 14.59
C PHE A 87 -1.96 10.70 14.56
N GLY A 88 -2.50 11.06 15.73
CA GLY A 88 -3.70 11.88 15.84
C GLY A 88 -4.92 11.22 15.20
N LEU A 89 -5.67 12.00 14.41
CA LEU A 89 -6.88 11.53 13.73
C LEU A 89 -6.60 10.42 12.70
N ALA A 90 -5.39 10.38 12.14
CA ALA A 90 -4.99 9.33 11.21
C ALA A 90 -5.00 7.92 11.85
N SER A 91 -5.02 7.84 13.19
CA SER A 91 -5.06 6.58 13.93
C SER A 91 -6.30 5.72 13.66
N PHE A 92 -7.40 6.31 13.18
CA PHE A 92 -8.55 5.53 12.68
C PHE A 92 -8.15 4.57 11.53
N GLY A 93 -7.06 4.86 10.81
CA GLY A 93 -6.50 3.94 9.83
C GLY A 93 -6.07 2.60 10.44
N PHE A 94 -5.55 2.57 11.67
CA PHE A 94 -5.24 1.30 12.36
C PHE A 94 -6.50 0.49 12.65
N VAL A 95 -7.61 1.14 12.99
CA VAL A 95 -8.90 0.48 13.18
C VAL A 95 -9.36 -0.18 11.89
N TYR A 96 -9.27 0.53 10.77
CA TYR A 96 -9.60 -0.03 9.46
C TYR A 96 -8.68 -1.20 9.09
N LEU A 97 -7.37 -1.08 9.29
CA LEU A 97 -6.40 -2.13 8.99
C LEU A 97 -6.63 -3.38 9.86
N LEU A 98 -6.90 -3.19 11.14
CA LEU A 98 -7.19 -4.27 12.07
C LEU A 98 -8.53 -4.96 11.75
N GLY A 99 -9.55 -4.19 11.36
CA GLY A 99 -10.84 -4.74 10.93
C GLY A 99 -10.73 -5.54 9.64
N THR A 100 -10.01 -5.01 8.63
CA THR A 100 -9.79 -5.71 7.36
C THR A 100 -8.90 -6.95 7.52
N MET A 101 -7.89 -6.88 8.39
CA MET A 101 -7.08 -8.05 8.79
C MET A 101 -7.98 -9.12 9.41
N GLY A 102 -8.82 -8.76 10.39
CA GLY A 102 -9.75 -9.69 11.04
C GLY A 102 -10.67 -10.40 10.05
N LEU A 103 -11.22 -9.64 9.08
CA LEU A 103 -12.05 -10.19 8.03
C LEU A 103 -11.26 -11.15 7.11
N HIS A 104 -10.02 -10.80 6.75
CA HIS A 104 -9.15 -11.67 5.95
C HIS A 104 -8.83 -12.99 6.66
N LEU A 105 -8.59 -12.95 7.97
CA LEU A 105 -8.33 -14.12 8.81
C LEU A 105 -9.55 -15.07 8.86
N ILE A 106 -10.75 -14.52 9.04
CA ILE A 106 -12.00 -15.30 9.04
C ILE A 106 -12.23 -15.99 7.69
N HIS A 107 -11.97 -15.27 6.59
CA HIS A 107 -12.10 -15.79 5.23
C HIS A 107 -10.92 -16.66 4.78
N ARG A 108 -9.92 -16.87 5.65
CA ARG A 108 -8.68 -17.61 5.34
C ARG A 108 -7.98 -17.16 4.07
N ARG A 109 -8.02 -15.85 3.80
CA ARG A 109 -7.26 -15.29 2.68
C ARG A 109 -5.78 -15.28 3.03
N PRO A 110 -4.88 -15.60 2.09
CA PRO A 110 -3.45 -15.59 2.37
C PRO A 110 -3.00 -14.16 2.75
N PHE A 111 -2.07 -14.06 3.71
CA PHE A 111 -1.57 -12.77 4.20
C PHE A 111 -0.97 -11.91 3.08
N ARG A 112 -0.41 -12.53 2.03
CA ARG A 112 0.10 -11.84 0.85
C ARG A 112 -0.96 -10.99 0.13
N THR A 113 -2.24 -11.34 0.21
CA THR A 113 -3.33 -10.53 -0.34
C THR A 113 -3.66 -9.32 0.55
N PHE A 114 -3.37 -9.40 1.85
CA PHE A 114 -3.52 -8.29 2.79
C PHE A 114 -2.33 -7.31 2.74
N ALA A 115 -1.11 -7.82 2.51
CA ALA A 115 0.12 -7.03 2.57
C ALA A 115 0.08 -5.72 1.75
N PRO A 116 -0.46 -5.67 0.52
CA PRO A 116 -0.58 -4.41 -0.22
C PRO A 116 -1.53 -3.42 0.46
N THR A 117 -2.62 -3.90 1.07
CA THR A 117 -3.58 -3.05 1.82
C THR A 117 -2.93 -2.52 3.10
N LEU A 118 -2.18 -3.36 3.81
CA LEU A 118 -1.42 -2.96 4.99
C LEU A 118 -0.39 -1.88 4.65
N SER A 119 0.44 -2.10 3.63
CA SER A 119 1.46 -1.15 3.20
C SER A 119 0.86 0.20 2.78
N ARG A 120 -0.16 0.18 1.91
CA ARG A 120 -0.84 1.42 1.48
C ARG A 120 -1.54 2.12 2.64
N GLY A 121 -2.16 1.37 3.56
CA GLY A 121 -2.81 1.93 4.73
C GLY A 121 -1.83 2.59 5.70
N LEU A 122 -0.68 1.96 5.97
CA LEU A 122 0.37 2.55 6.80
C LEU A 122 0.92 3.83 6.18
N ILE A 123 1.24 3.83 4.88
CA ILE A 123 1.68 5.03 4.17
C ILE A 123 0.62 6.14 4.27
N LEU A 124 -0.66 5.79 4.08
CA LEU A 124 -1.75 6.76 4.21
C LEU A 124 -1.85 7.35 5.62
N ILE A 125 -1.70 6.53 6.67
CA ILE A 125 -1.69 7.01 8.05
C ILE A 125 -0.55 8.03 8.26
N LEU A 126 0.65 7.73 7.78
CA LEU A 126 1.80 8.65 7.91
C LEU A 126 1.55 9.97 7.18
N VAL A 127 1.16 9.90 5.91
CA VAL A 127 0.92 11.10 5.09
C VAL A 127 -0.21 11.96 5.66
N VAL A 128 -1.32 11.34 6.07
CA VAL A 128 -2.46 12.06 6.65
C VAL A 128 -2.10 12.65 8.02
N SER A 129 -1.33 11.95 8.85
CA SER A 129 -0.85 12.46 10.13
C SER A 129 0.00 13.72 9.96
N ILE A 130 0.98 13.70 9.04
CA ILE A 130 1.84 14.85 8.76
C ILE A 130 1.02 16.00 8.17
N PHE A 131 0.13 15.70 7.22
CA PHE A 131 -0.74 16.69 6.60
C PHE A 131 -1.66 17.39 7.61
N LEU A 132 -2.29 16.62 8.50
CA LEU A 132 -3.18 17.16 9.55
C LEU A 132 -2.40 17.98 10.58
N ALA A 133 -1.19 17.56 10.95
CA ALA A 133 -0.31 18.37 11.80
C ALA A 133 0.04 19.71 11.14
N PHE A 134 0.39 19.69 9.86
CA PHE A 134 0.74 20.91 9.13
C PHE A 134 -0.43 21.89 9.00
N VAL A 135 -1.63 21.39 8.66
CA VAL A 135 -2.80 22.25 8.39
C VAL A 135 -3.53 22.67 9.67
N LEU A 136 -3.63 21.78 10.66
CA LEU A 136 -4.49 21.96 11.85
C LEU A 136 -3.72 21.93 13.18
N GLY A 137 -2.40 21.72 13.18
CA GLY A 137 -1.59 21.56 14.39
C GLY A 137 -1.48 22.79 15.29
N GLN A 138 -1.99 23.95 14.85
CA GLN A 138 -2.10 25.13 15.70
C GLN A 138 -3.30 25.07 16.67
N GLY A 139 -4.23 24.13 16.46
CA GLY A 139 -5.32 23.87 17.39
C GLY A 139 -4.85 23.04 18.57
N GLY A 140 -5.38 23.28 19.77
CA GLY A 140 -4.97 22.51 20.95
C GLY A 140 -5.23 20.99 20.89
N PHE A 141 -5.99 20.51 19.91
CA PHE A 141 -6.25 19.08 19.70
C PHE A 141 -5.13 18.44 18.86
N PRO A 142 -4.65 17.22 19.20
CA PRO A 142 -3.58 16.54 18.47
C PRO A 142 -4.08 15.98 17.12
N TRP A 143 -4.29 16.85 16.13
CA TRP A 143 -4.81 16.47 14.81
C TRP A 143 -3.91 15.48 14.07
N GLY A 144 -2.60 15.74 14.08
CA GLY A 144 -1.59 14.84 13.51
C GLY A 144 -0.83 14.01 14.54
N GLY A 145 -1.06 14.24 15.84
CA GLY A 145 -0.30 13.65 16.94
C GLY A 145 1.18 14.09 16.95
N ALA A 146 1.89 13.68 17.98
CA ALA A 146 3.31 14.01 18.17
C ALA A 146 4.19 13.55 17.00
N PHE A 147 3.86 12.42 16.36
CA PHE A 147 4.58 11.98 15.17
C PHE A 147 4.41 12.96 14.00
N GLY A 148 3.16 13.32 13.68
CA GLY A 148 2.85 14.22 12.59
C GLY A 148 3.45 15.60 12.82
N GLU A 149 3.32 16.13 14.04
CA GLU A 149 3.89 17.43 14.43
C GLU A 149 5.42 17.44 14.36
N GLY A 150 6.06 16.39 14.86
CA GLY A 150 7.53 16.28 14.80
C GLY A 150 8.05 16.23 13.36
N VAL A 151 7.42 15.44 12.50
CA VAL A 151 7.85 15.32 11.09
C VAL A 151 7.48 16.57 10.28
N ALA A 152 6.27 17.12 10.45
CA ALA A 152 5.86 18.34 9.77
C ALA A 152 6.75 19.52 10.16
N GLY A 153 7.04 19.68 11.46
CA GLY A 153 7.94 20.73 11.94
C GLY A 153 9.38 20.56 11.43
N TRP A 154 9.89 19.33 11.35
CA TRP A 154 11.20 19.08 10.73
C TRP A 154 11.20 19.47 9.24
N LEU A 155 10.15 19.10 8.51
CA LEU A 155 10.03 19.34 7.07
C LEU A 155 9.82 20.83 6.75
N GLU A 156 9.06 21.53 7.59
CA GLU A 156 8.89 22.99 7.52
C GLU A 156 10.20 23.72 7.77
N ASN A 157 11.01 23.28 8.74
CA ASN A 157 12.33 23.87 8.98
C ASN A 157 13.34 23.57 7.86
N PHE A 158 13.21 22.40 7.20
CA PHE A 158 14.16 21.98 6.16
C PHE A 158 13.86 22.61 4.79
N VAL A 159 12.59 22.60 4.36
CA VAL A 159 12.17 23.05 3.01
C VAL A 159 11.47 24.42 3.05
N GLY A 160 10.98 24.84 4.22
CA GLY A 160 10.13 26.03 4.38
C GLY A 160 8.65 25.72 4.18
N THR A 161 7.79 26.54 4.80
CA THR A 161 6.32 26.41 4.76
C THR A 161 5.77 26.37 3.34
N ILE A 162 6.24 27.26 2.45
CA ILE A 162 5.81 27.31 1.05
C ILE A 162 6.23 26.03 0.31
N GLY A 163 7.45 25.55 0.54
CA GLY A 163 7.94 24.31 -0.05
C GLY A 163 7.14 23.09 0.39
N LEU A 164 6.71 23.06 1.66
CA LEU A 164 5.85 22.01 2.19
C LEU A 164 4.45 22.00 1.54
N ILE A 165 3.87 23.16 1.26
CA ILE A 165 2.62 23.27 0.50
C ILE A 165 2.78 22.67 -0.91
N PHE A 166 3.87 23.03 -1.62
CA PHE A 166 4.16 22.46 -2.94
C PHE A 166 4.40 20.95 -2.88
N LEU A 167 5.05 20.45 -1.84
CA LEU A 167 5.26 19.01 -1.64
C LEU A 167 3.93 18.27 -1.51
N PHE A 168 3.00 18.76 -0.69
CA PHE A 168 1.68 18.16 -0.57
C PHE A 168 0.87 18.24 -1.87
N LEU A 169 0.94 19.37 -2.58
CA LEU A 169 0.32 19.51 -3.89
C LEU A 169 0.85 18.46 -4.88
N LEU A 170 2.17 18.29 -4.92
CA LEU A 170 2.83 17.29 -5.77
C LEU A 170 2.38 15.86 -5.43
N VAL A 171 2.28 15.51 -4.14
CA VAL A 171 1.77 14.21 -3.70
C VAL A 171 0.32 14.00 -4.17
N ILE A 172 -0.54 15.01 -4.05
CA ILE A 172 -1.94 14.94 -4.51
C ILE A 172 -1.99 14.71 -6.03
N VAL A 173 -1.22 15.48 -6.80
CA VAL A 173 -1.14 15.35 -8.26
C VAL A 173 -0.63 13.96 -8.66
N MET A 174 0.42 13.44 -8.01
CA MET A 174 0.92 12.09 -8.28
C MET A 174 -0.14 11.01 -8.02
N VAL A 175 -0.87 11.11 -6.90
CA VAL A 175 -1.96 10.17 -6.59
C VAL A 175 -3.07 10.26 -7.63
N LEU A 176 -3.42 11.48 -8.07
CA LEU A 176 -4.45 11.70 -9.08
C LEU A 176 -4.04 11.09 -10.43
N ILE A 177 -2.80 11.31 -10.87
CA ILE A 177 -2.27 10.74 -12.11
C ILE A 177 -2.30 9.21 -12.06
N TRP A 178 -1.84 8.61 -10.96
CA TRP A 178 -1.85 7.15 -10.83
C TRP A 178 -3.28 6.58 -10.80
N LYS A 179 -4.23 7.31 -10.20
CA LYS A 179 -5.61 6.82 -10.05
C LYS A 179 -6.48 7.01 -11.29
N LEU A 180 -6.35 8.14 -11.96
CA LEU A 180 -7.21 8.53 -13.09
C LEU A 180 -6.54 8.30 -14.45
N ASN A 181 -5.20 8.21 -14.50
CA ASN A 181 -4.42 8.15 -15.74
C ASN A 181 -4.89 9.22 -16.77
N PRO A 182 -4.90 10.51 -16.39
CA PRO A 182 -5.44 11.57 -17.23
C PRO A 182 -4.64 11.67 -18.54
N ASN A 183 -5.34 11.78 -19.66
CA ASN A 183 -4.68 11.96 -20.94
C ASN A 183 -4.25 13.43 -21.10
N PHE A 184 -2.93 13.69 -21.06
CA PHE A 184 -2.39 15.04 -21.06
C PHE A 184 -2.57 15.79 -22.40
N SER A 185 -3.01 15.09 -23.46
CA SER A 185 -3.28 15.71 -24.77
C SER A 185 -4.56 16.54 -24.81
N GLU A 186 -5.50 16.30 -23.90
CA GLU A 186 -6.81 16.97 -23.84
C GLU A 186 -7.10 17.49 -22.43
N LEU A 187 -6.09 18.00 -21.73
CA LEU A 187 -6.13 18.32 -20.30
C LEU A 187 -7.12 19.45 -19.98
N SER A 188 -8.42 19.14 -19.93
CA SER A 188 -9.44 20.02 -19.39
C SER A 188 -9.56 19.76 -17.89
N PHE A 189 -9.31 20.80 -17.08
CA PHE A 189 -9.54 20.75 -15.64
C PHE A 189 -10.96 20.29 -15.29
N SER A 190 -11.96 20.54 -16.15
CA SER A 190 -13.33 20.08 -15.93
C SER A 190 -13.44 18.56 -15.93
N GLN A 191 -12.76 17.86 -16.85
CA GLN A 191 -12.79 16.41 -16.94
C GLN A 191 -12.14 15.76 -15.73
N VAL A 192 -11.00 16.29 -15.28
CA VAL A 192 -10.31 15.81 -14.07
C VAL A 192 -11.20 15.96 -12.82
N VAL A 193 -11.91 17.08 -12.71
CA VAL A 193 -12.86 17.31 -11.60
C VAL A 193 -14.05 16.37 -11.69
N ASP A 194 -14.58 16.12 -12.89
CA ASP A 194 -15.73 15.23 -13.09
C ASP A 194 -15.37 13.77 -12.83
N GLU A 195 -14.22 13.29 -13.31
CA GLU A 195 -13.71 11.94 -12.99
C GLU A 195 -13.42 11.77 -11.49
N LEU A 196 -12.89 12.81 -10.83
CA LEU A 196 -12.66 12.79 -9.39
C LEU A 196 -13.99 12.73 -8.62
N LYS A 197 -14.98 13.52 -9.02
CA LYS A 197 -16.33 13.45 -8.46
C LYS A 197 -16.90 12.06 -8.65
N ASP A 198 -16.85 11.51 -9.88
CA ASP A 198 -17.35 10.18 -10.21
C ASP A 198 -16.68 9.10 -9.35
N TYR A 199 -15.35 9.14 -9.22
CA TYR A 199 -14.59 8.23 -8.37
C TYR A 199 -15.03 8.33 -6.89
N VAL A 200 -15.17 9.55 -6.36
CA VAL A 200 -15.62 9.77 -4.98
C VAL A 200 -17.06 9.30 -4.79
N THR A 201 -17.98 9.62 -5.71
CA THR A 201 -19.37 9.16 -5.65
C THR A 201 -19.48 7.65 -5.77
N ASN A 202 -18.65 6.99 -6.58
CA ASN A 202 -18.62 5.53 -6.69
C ASN A 202 -18.04 4.86 -5.43
N ILE A 203 -17.15 5.54 -4.70
CA ILE A 203 -16.66 5.06 -3.39
C ILE A 203 -17.73 5.21 -2.31
N LEU A 204 -18.38 6.38 -2.24
CA LEU A 204 -19.43 6.65 -1.24
C LEU A 204 -20.68 5.82 -1.53
N SER A 205 -21.10 5.80 -2.79
CA SER A 205 -22.21 5.00 -3.29
C SER A 205 -21.68 3.61 -3.59
N ARG A 206 -21.49 2.77 -2.56
CA ARG A 206 -21.31 1.31 -2.76
C ARG A 206 -22.55 0.70 -3.43
N LYS A 207 -22.74 0.95 -4.73
CA LYS A 207 -23.45 0.07 -5.66
C LYS A 207 -22.38 -0.61 -6.51
N PRO A 208 -22.46 -1.93 -6.72
CA PRO A 208 -21.46 -2.63 -7.52
C PRO A 208 -21.46 -2.07 -8.94
N ALA A 209 -20.29 -1.69 -9.43
CA ALA A 209 -20.10 -1.13 -10.77
C ALA A 209 -20.69 -2.07 -11.83
N ARG A 210 -21.75 -1.61 -12.49
CA ARG A 210 -22.28 -2.23 -13.70
C ARG A 210 -21.25 -2.00 -14.80
N LYS A 211 -20.73 -3.09 -15.39
CA LYS A 211 -19.84 -3.03 -16.56
C LYS A 211 -20.49 -2.15 -17.64
N THR A 212 -19.90 -1.00 -17.92
CA THR A 212 -20.22 -0.21 -19.11
C THR A 212 -19.61 -0.93 -20.31
N SER A 213 -20.47 -1.52 -21.13
CA SER A 213 -20.11 -2.00 -22.46
C SER A 213 -20.11 -0.79 -23.39
N PRO A 214 -19.09 -0.59 -24.25
CA PRO A 214 -19.08 0.53 -25.17
C PRO A 214 -20.24 0.39 -26.17
N ALA A 215 -20.96 1.49 -26.39
CA ALA A 215 -22.06 1.57 -27.33
C ALA A 215 -21.59 1.22 -28.75
N ASN A 216 -22.14 0.14 -29.30
CA ASN A 216 -22.01 -0.25 -30.70
C ASN A 216 -22.97 0.64 -31.52
N ASN A 217 -22.45 1.70 -32.12
CA ASN A 217 -23.16 2.43 -33.17
C ASN A 217 -22.99 1.68 -34.48
N ASN A 218 -23.97 0.85 -34.83
CA ASN A 218 -24.18 0.41 -36.21
C ASN A 218 -25.68 0.44 -36.50
N GLY A 219 -26.08 1.42 -37.32
CA GLY A 219 -27.44 1.55 -37.82
C GLY A 219 -27.81 0.35 -38.68
N ALA A 220 -28.95 -0.25 -38.37
CA ALA A 220 -29.63 -1.17 -39.27
C ALA A 220 -30.14 -0.40 -40.50
N PRO A 221 -30.27 -1.10 -41.64
CA PRO A 221 -31.58 -1.04 -42.28
C PRO A 221 -32.13 -2.41 -42.68
N SER A 222 -33.44 -2.52 -42.42
CA SER A 222 -34.51 -3.20 -43.14
C SER A 222 -34.29 -4.60 -43.74
N ALA A 223 -35.04 -5.53 -43.17
CA ALA A 223 -35.36 -6.84 -43.72
C ALA A 223 -36.11 -6.76 -45.05
N LEU A 224 -35.69 -7.56 -46.04
CA LEU A 224 -36.53 -8.15 -47.07
C LEU A 224 -36.02 -9.57 -47.37
N ARG A 225 -36.88 -10.59 -47.15
CA ARG A 225 -36.76 -11.96 -47.67
C ARG A 225 -37.56 -12.00 -48.99
N PRO A 226 -37.16 -12.72 -50.05
CA PRO A 226 -37.29 -14.19 -50.16
C PRO A 226 -36.07 -14.83 -50.90
N GLY A 227 -35.70 -16.11 -50.82
CA GLY A 227 -36.43 -17.34 -51.17
C GLY A 227 -35.44 -18.34 -51.80
N ASN A 228 -35.56 -19.63 -51.43
CA ASN A 228 -35.09 -20.91 -52.02
C ASN A 228 -33.73 -21.11 -52.74
N ASN A 229 -33.08 -22.20 -52.27
CA ASN A 229 -32.33 -23.25 -52.97
C ASN A 229 -31.07 -22.89 -53.78
N THR A 230 -29.92 -23.47 -53.42
CA THR A 230 -29.24 -24.55 -54.19
C THR A 230 -27.88 -24.91 -53.55
N ALA A 231 -27.51 -26.17 -53.74
CA ALA A 231 -26.37 -26.96 -53.27
C ALA A 231 -24.97 -26.34 -53.18
N LEU A 232 -24.16 -26.92 -52.29
CA LEU A 232 -22.69 -26.86 -52.18
C LEU A 232 -21.97 -27.14 -53.53
N PRO A 233 -20.76 -26.58 -53.74
CA PRO A 233 -19.57 -27.43 -53.60
C PRO A 233 -18.34 -26.73 -52.97
N LYS A 234 -17.38 -27.56 -52.51
CA LYS A 234 -16.01 -27.28 -52.01
C LYS A 234 -15.09 -28.33 -52.70
N PRO A 235 -13.73 -28.25 -52.75
CA PRO A 235 -12.70 -27.18 -52.63
C PRO A 235 -11.69 -27.14 -53.83
N GLU A 236 -10.78 -26.14 -53.92
CA GLU A 236 -9.35 -26.29 -54.35
C GLU A 236 -8.53 -24.95 -54.23
N PRO A 237 -7.18 -24.91 -54.34
CA PRO A 237 -6.16 -25.01 -53.28
C PRO A 237 -5.32 -23.72 -53.02
N LEU A 238 -4.52 -23.73 -51.95
CA LEU A 238 -3.62 -22.66 -51.46
C LEU A 238 -2.38 -22.41 -52.36
N PRO A 239 -1.85 -21.17 -52.42
CA PRO A 239 -0.43 -20.92 -52.68
C PRO A 239 0.33 -20.44 -51.42
N GLU A 240 1.59 -20.89 -51.30
CA GLU A 240 2.54 -20.68 -50.20
C GLU A 240 3.08 -19.24 -50.04
N PRO A 241 3.63 -18.88 -48.85
CA PRO A 241 4.14 -17.53 -48.58
C PRO A 241 5.59 -17.33 -49.06
N SER A 242 5.87 -16.14 -49.60
CA SER A 242 7.22 -15.66 -49.93
C SER A 242 8.01 -15.25 -48.66
N PRO A 243 9.33 -15.55 -48.57
CA PRO A 243 10.12 -15.26 -47.39
C PRO A 243 10.64 -13.81 -47.37
N LEU A 244 10.37 -13.07 -46.30
CA LEU A 244 11.11 -11.84 -45.99
C LEU A 244 12.25 -12.18 -45.03
N ALA A 245 13.46 -12.12 -45.57
CA ALA A 245 14.72 -12.16 -44.85
C ALA A 245 14.90 -10.91 -43.97
N VAL A 246 15.94 -10.96 -43.13
CA VAL A 246 16.48 -9.92 -42.20
C VAL A 246 16.05 -10.10 -40.74
N ARG A 247 16.69 -11.06 -40.06
CA ARG A 247 16.84 -11.10 -38.59
C ARG A 247 18.20 -11.71 -38.14
N GLY A 248 19.20 -11.70 -39.01
CA GLY A 248 20.52 -12.31 -38.75
C GLY A 248 21.57 -11.34 -38.20
N GLU A 249 21.60 -10.10 -38.68
CA GLU A 249 22.67 -9.15 -38.34
C GLU A 249 22.55 -8.56 -36.93
N GLN A 250 21.33 -8.36 -36.43
CA GLN A 250 21.10 -7.83 -35.08
C GLN A 250 21.53 -8.83 -33.98
N LEU A 251 21.38 -10.13 -34.24
CA LEU A 251 21.81 -11.19 -33.31
C LEU A 251 23.33 -11.35 -33.27
N ALA A 252 24.03 -11.13 -34.40
CA ALA A 252 25.49 -11.17 -34.43
C ALA A 252 26.10 -9.99 -33.66
N PHE A 253 25.48 -8.81 -33.75
CA PHE A 253 25.93 -7.61 -33.03
C PHE A 253 25.72 -7.72 -31.51
N GLU A 254 24.56 -8.23 -31.05
CA GLU A 254 24.30 -8.43 -29.61
C GLU A 254 25.23 -9.50 -28.98
N LEU A 255 25.60 -10.56 -29.73
CA LEU A 255 26.51 -11.59 -29.22
C LEU A 255 27.95 -11.10 -29.03
N ASP A 256 28.45 -10.25 -29.93
CA ASP A 256 29.80 -9.69 -29.82
C ASP A 256 29.92 -8.72 -28.63
N GLU A 257 28.87 -7.93 -28.37
CA GLU A 257 28.85 -6.97 -27.26
C GLU A 257 28.80 -7.67 -25.89
N GLU A 258 28.03 -8.76 -25.74
CA GLU A 258 28.04 -9.57 -24.51
C GLU A 258 29.38 -10.26 -24.27
N GLN A 259 30.05 -10.76 -25.32
CA GLN A 259 31.35 -11.40 -25.19
C GLN A 259 32.44 -10.40 -24.77
N GLN A 260 32.41 -9.18 -25.31
CA GLN A 260 33.33 -8.11 -24.92
C GLN A 260 33.09 -7.65 -23.47
N LEU A 261 31.82 -7.53 -23.04
CA LEU A 261 31.48 -7.18 -21.66
C LEU A 261 31.91 -8.28 -20.66
N ALA A 262 31.74 -9.56 -21.04
CA ALA A 262 32.16 -10.69 -20.23
C ALA A 262 33.70 -10.79 -20.12
N ALA A 263 34.41 -10.49 -21.20
CA ALA A 263 35.88 -10.44 -21.21
C ALA A 263 36.40 -9.29 -20.34
N ALA A 264 35.79 -8.11 -20.41
CA ALA A 264 36.15 -6.95 -19.59
C ALA A 264 35.95 -7.22 -18.09
N LYS A 265 34.80 -7.82 -17.71
CA LYS A 265 34.54 -8.22 -16.31
C LYS A 265 35.53 -9.28 -15.81
N ARG A 266 35.91 -10.25 -16.64
CA ARG A 266 36.92 -11.25 -16.26
C ARG A 266 38.30 -10.61 -16.05
N ALA A 267 38.69 -9.66 -16.89
CA ALA A 267 39.96 -8.94 -16.74
C ALA A 267 39.98 -8.07 -15.47
N GLU A 268 38.86 -7.44 -15.13
CA GLU A 268 38.70 -6.67 -13.90
C GLU A 268 38.78 -7.55 -12.65
N ILE A 269 38.12 -8.72 -12.66
CA ILE A 269 38.18 -9.70 -11.57
C ILE A 269 39.60 -10.27 -11.38
N LEU A 270 40.34 -10.49 -12.47
CA LEU A 270 41.74 -10.94 -12.37
C LEU A 270 42.63 -9.86 -11.78
N ARG A 271 42.47 -8.59 -12.21
CA ARG A 271 43.20 -7.47 -11.62
C ARG A 271 42.89 -7.26 -10.13
N SER A 272 41.64 -7.41 -9.71
CA SER A 272 41.29 -7.32 -8.29
C SER A 272 41.89 -8.47 -7.48
N ARG A 273 41.99 -9.67 -8.07
CA ARG A 273 42.53 -10.85 -7.39
C ARG A 273 44.07 -10.82 -7.28
N ASP A 274 44.75 -10.28 -8.29
CA ASP A 274 46.20 -10.07 -8.26
C ASP A 274 46.57 -8.95 -7.27
N ALA A 275 45.74 -7.90 -7.14
CA ALA A 275 45.91 -6.85 -6.13
C ALA A 275 45.68 -7.37 -4.69
N GLU A 276 44.78 -8.32 -4.47
CA GLU A 276 44.60 -8.98 -3.17
C GLU A 276 45.78 -9.89 -2.80
N LEU A 277 46.42 -10.53 -3.79
CA LEU A 277 47.60 -11.36 -3.58
C LEU A 277 48.86 -10.53 -3.25
N GLU A 278 49.05 -9.37 -3.90
CA GLU A 278 50.16 -8.46 -3.58
C GLU A 278 50.06 -7.88 -2.15
N ILE A 279 48.86 -7.68 -1.61
CA ILE A 279 48.68 -7.19 -0.23
C ILE A 279 49.01 -8.27 0.80
N GLN A 280 48.84 -9.55 0.44
CA GLN A 280 49.05 -10.68 1.34
C GLN A 280 50.54 -11.06 1.45
N ASP A 281 51.31 -10.95 0.37
CA ASP A 281 52.76 -11.20 0.38
C ASP A 281 53.57 -10.12 1.14
N VAL A 282 53.02 -8.92 1.34
CA VAL A 282 53.66 -7.83 2.12
C VAL A 282 53.46 -7.99 3.63
N GLN A 283 52.53 -8.85 4.08
CA GLN A 283 52.26 -9.08 5.51
C GLN A 283 52.94 -10.35 6.06
N GLU A 284 53.59 -11.16 5.22
CA GLU A 284 54.36 -12.36 5.63
C GLU A 284 55.85 -12.23 5.26
N GLN A 285 56.55 -11.27 5.86
CA GLN A 285 58.00 -11.39 6.07
C GLN A 285 58.33 -11.10 7.55
N PRO A 286 59.06 -12.00 8.24
CA PRO A 286 59.42 -11.82 9.65
C PRO A 286 60.49 -10.73 9.87
#